data_AF-E4XJ50-F1
#
_entry.id   AF-E4XJ50-F1
#
_cell.length_a   1.000
_cell.length_b   1.000
_cell.length_c   1.000
_cell.angle_alpha   90.00
_cell.angle_beta   90.00
_cell.angle_gamma   90.00
#
_symmetry.space_group_name_H-M   'P 1'
#
loop_
_entity.id
_entity.type
_entity.pdbx_description
1 polymer ?
#
loop_
_entity_poly.entity_id
_entity_poly.type
_entity_poly.pdbx_seq_one_letter_code
_entity_poly.pdbx_strand_id
1 'polypeptide(L)'
;MARHSQNLRIMMRTMRDSLEDLYFLLVLLLLSSIIWSTFLYAIERHNPDSDFTSIPASAWFGGITKSTVGYGDMVPQSFLGRLSAIICANIGILAIALPIPEIIDRFMQNQEHHETMVCFIFWNYLL
;
A
#
# COMPACT_ATOMS: atom_id res chain seq x y z
N MET A 1 27.70 21.76 -0.70
CA MET A 1 27.20 20.50 -1.32
C MET A 1 27.12 19.33 -0.33
N ALA A 2 27.97 19.24 0.70
CA ALA A 2 27.91 18.17 1.73
C ALA A 2 26.62 18.13 2.60
N ARG A 3 25.96 19.28 2.83
CA ARG A 3 24.69 19.34 3.60
C ARG A 3 23.52 18.65 2.89
N HIS A 4 23.48 18.68 1.55
CA HIS A 4 22.43 18.01 0.77
C HIS A 4 22.59 16.48 0.82
N SER A 5 23.83 15.98 0.84
CA SER A 5 24.09 14.54 1.02
C SER A 5 23.77 14.01 2.41
N GLN A 6 23.85 14.84 3.47
CA GLN A 6 23.43 14.42 4.80
C GLN A 6 21.92 14.29 4.91
N ASN A 7 21.16 15.27 4.41
CA ASN A 7 19.70 15.22 4.42
C ASN A 7 19.15 14.07 3.56
N LEU A 8 19.76 13.79 2.40
CA LEU A 8 19.39 12.65 1.56
C LEU A 8 19.76 11.30 2.20
N ARG A 9 20.87 11.21 2.94
CA ARG A 9 21.24 9.99 3.67
C ARG A 9 20.29 9.70 4.84
N ILE A 10 19.84 10.73 5.54
CA ILE A 10 18.85 10.59 6.62
C ILE A 10 17.50 10.15 6.03
N MET A 11 17.05 10.78 4.94
CA MET A 11 15.84 10.38 4.23
C MET A 11 15.91 8.93 3.69
N MET A 12 17.05 8.51 3.14
CA MET A 12 17.23 7.13 2.69
C MET A 12 17.23 6.11 3.84
N ARG A 13 17.73 6.48 5.03
CA ARG A 13 17.64 5.62 6.22
C ARG A 13 16.20 5.48 6.68
N THR A 14 15.48 6.58 6.84
CA THR A 14 14.06 6.56 7.22
C THR A 14 13.22 5.81 6.20
N MET A 15 13.46 6.00 4.89
CA MET A 15 12.77 5.23 3.84
C MET A 15 13.06 3.74 3.94
N ARG A 16 14.28 3.32 4.26
CA ARG A 16 14.61 1.89 4.35
C ARG A 16 13.94 1.21 5.54
N ASP A 17 13.81 1.90 6.65
CA ASP A 17 13.10 1.40 7.82
C ASP A 17 11.58 1.34 7.55
N SER A 18 11.02 2.31 6.83
CA SER A 18 9.60 2.27 6.39
C SER A 18 9.33 1.34 5.20
N LEU A 19 10.36 0.93 4.44
CA LEU A 19 10.21 0.03 3.29
C LEU A 19 9.80 -1.37 3.72
N GLU A 20 10.19 -1.83 4.92
CA GLU A 20 9.75 -3.12 5.45
C GLU A 20 8.24 -3.13 5.71
N ASP A 21 7.69 -2.04 6.26
CA ASP A 21 6.24 -1.90 6.49
C ASP A 21 5.48 -1.80 5.16
N LEU A 22 6.01 -1.03 4.19
CA LEU A 22 5.47 -0.92 2.83
C LEU A 22 5.46 -2.28 2.12
N TYR A 23 6.53 -3.07 2.26
CA TYR A 23 6.63 -4.40 1.69
C TYR A 23 5.56 -5.34 2.30
N PHE A 24 5.37 -5.30 3.62
CA PHE A 24 4.34 -6.10 4.30
C PHE A 24 2.95 -5.78 3.76
N LEU A 25 2.63 -4.50 3.54
CA LEU A 25 1.36 -4.08 2.97
C LEU A 25 1.16 -4.50 1.52
N LEU A 26 2.21 -4.41 0.69
CA LEU A 26 2.15 -4.90 -0.68
C LEU A 26 1.86 -6.40 -0.72
N VAL A 27 2.50 -7.19 0.15
CA VAL A 27 2.22 -8.63 0.26
C VAL A 27 0.78 -8.87 0.71
N LEU A 28 0.26 -8.11 1.69
CA LEU A 28 -1.13 -8.22 2.15
C LEU A 28 -2.15 -7.87 1.05
N LEU A 29 -1.88 -6.84 0.25
CA LEU A 29 -2.71 -6.45 -0.89
C LEU A 29 -2.72 -7.53 -1.99
N LEU A 30 -1.56 -8.13 -2.28
CA LEU A 30 -1.43 -9.21 -3.27
C LEU A 30 -2.12 -10.50 -2.80
N LEU A 31 -1.90 -10.93 -1.55
CA LEU A 31 -2.55 -12.12 -0.99
C LEU A 31 -4.08 -11.97 -0.97
N SER A 32 -4.57 -10.82 -0.50
CA SER A 32 -6.00 -10.53 -0.54
C SER A 32 -6.54 -10.42 -1.96
N SER A 33 -5.71 -10.10 -2.96
CA SER A 33 -6.11 -10.09 -4.38
C SER A 33 -6.45 -11.51 -4.81
N ILE A 34 -5.55 -12.46 -4.55
CA ILE A 34 -5.72 -13.88 -4.90
C ILE A 34 -7.01 -14.47 -4.29
N ILE A 35 -7.30 -14.12 -3.03
CA ILE A 35 -8.54 -14.53 -2.36
C ILE A 35 -9.75 -13.98 -3.11
N TRP A 36 -9.73 -12.69 -3.44
CA TRP A 36 -10.83 -12.04 -4.18
C TRP A 36 -11.02 -12.62 -5.58
N SER A 37 -9.93 -12.94 -6.25
CA SER A 37 -9.93 -13.55 -7.59
C SER A 37 -10.63 -14.89 -7.63
N THR A 38 -10.46 -15.69 -6.58
CA THR A 38 -11.13 -16.99 -6.47
C THR A 38 -12.64 -16.81 -6.34
N PHE A 39 -13.07 -15.82 -5.54
CA PHE A 39 -14.49 -15.47 -5.38
C PHE A 39 -15.10 -14.92 -6.67
N LEU A 40 -14.42 -13.98 -7.32
CA LEU A 40 -14.86 -13.36 -8.57
C LEU A 40 -14.94 -14.38 -9.71
N TYR A 41 -13.94 -15.24 -9.85
CA TYR A 41 -13.93 -16.33 -10.82
C TYR A 41 -15.09 -17.31 -10.58
N ALA A 42 -15.41 -17.64 -9.33
CA ALA A 42 -16.54 -18.52 -9.02
C ALA A 42 -17.89 -17.92 -9.44
N ILE A 43 -18.06 -16.60 -9.31
CA ILE A 43 -19.28 -15.88 -9.71
C ILE A 43 -19.38 -15.76 -11.23
N GLU A 44 -18.28 -15.39 -11.90
CA GLU A 44 -18.28 -15.10 -13.34
C GLU A 44 -18.07 -16.33 -14.22
N ARG A 45 -17.67 -17.47 -13.65
CA ARG A 45 -17.49 -18.77 -14.35
C ARG A 45 -18.68 -19.16 -15.23
N HIS A 46 -19.90 -18.75 -14.87
CA HIS A 46 -21.12 -19.13 -15.59
C HIS A 46 -21.50 -18.15 -16.70
N ASN A 47 -20.81 -17.02 -16.83
CA ASN A 47 -21.06 -16.04 -17.88
C ASN A 47 -20.15 -16.31 -19.09
N PRO A 48 -20.71 -16.49 -20.31
CA PRO A 48 -19.92 -16.69 -21.52
C PRO A 48 -19.18 -15.42 -21.98
N ASP A 49 -19.65 -14.24 -21.59
CA ASP A 49 -19.03 -12.93 -21.90
C ASP A 49 -18.02 -12.46 -20.84
N SER A 50 -17.57 -13.37 -19.97
CA SER A 50 -16.62 -13.05 -18.90
C SER A 50 -15.17 -13.11 -19.40
N ASP A 51 -14.44 -12.00 -19.23
CA ASP A 51 -12.99 -11.94 -19.48
C ASP A 51 -12.17 -12.72 -18.43
N PHE A 52 -12.80 -13.16 -17.33
CA PHE A 52 -12.17 -13.89 -16.22
C PHE A 52 -11.96 -15.37 -16.57
N THR A 53 -10.98 -15.64 -17.42
CA THR A 53 -10.66 -17.00 -17.92
C THR A 53 -9.85 -17.85 -16.94
N SER A 54 -9.11 -17.24 -16.02
CA SER A 54 -8.22 -17.96 -15.09
C SER A 54 -8.01 -17.19 -13.78
N ILE A 55 -7.71 -17.89 -12.68
CA ILE A 55 -7.48 -17.28 -11.36
C ILE A 55 -6.40 -16.19 -11.39
N PRO A 56 -5.24 -16.35 -12.08
CA PRO A 56 -4.24 -15.30 -12.18
C PRO A 56 -4.72 -14.06 -12.95
N ALA A 57 -5.57 -14.24 -13.97
CA ALA A 57 -6.18 -13.13 -14.70
C ALA A 57 -7.18 -12.36 -13.81
N SER A 58 -7.94 -13.06 -12.96
CA SER A 58 -8.76 -12.43 -11.93
C SER A 58 -7.94 -11.73 -10.84
N ALA A 59 -6.69 -12.15 -10.61
CA ALA A 59 -5.76 -11.53 -9.64
C ALA A 59 -5.17 -10.22 -10.15
N TRP A 60 -4.99 -10.11 -11.46
CA TRP A 60 -4.69 -8.85 -12.12
C TRP A 60 -5.79 -7.81 -11.83
N PHE A 61 -7.05 -8.15 -12.07
CA PHE A 61 -8.18 -7.26 -11.78
C PHE A 61 -8.23 -6.82 -10.31
N GLY A 62 -8.05 -7.75 -9.37
CA GLY A 62 -8.04 -7.43 -7.94
C GLY A 62 -6.88 -6.49 -7.55
N GLY A 63 -5.71 -6.65 -8.17
CA GLY A 63 -4.54 -5.80 -7.95
C GLY A 63 -4.76 -4.38 -8.47
N ILE A 64 -5.19 -4.23 -9.72
CA ILE A 64 -5.43 -2.92 -10.33
C ILE A 64 -6.57 -2.16 -9.63
N THR A 65 -7.58 -2.87 -9.12
CA THR A 65 -8.71 -2.28 -8.38
C THR A 65 -8.26 -1.73 -7.03
N LYS A 66 -7.47 -2.49 -6.28
CA LYS A 66 -6.95 -2.04 -4.97
C LYS A 66 -5.93 -0.91 -5.08
N SER A 67 -5.17 -0.89 -6.17
CA SER A 67 -4.29 0.25 -6.52
C SER A 67 -5.04 1.46 -7.08
N THR A 68 -6.38 1.37 -7.21
CA THR A 68 -7.27 2.36 -7.82
C THR A 68 -6.86 2.83 -9.22
N VAL A 69 -6.04 2.04 -9.93
CA VAL A 69 -5.64 2.31 -11.32
C VAL A 69 -6.82 2.04 -12.25
N GLY A 70 -7.46 0.88 -12.09
CA GLY A 70 -8.69 0.52 -12.80
C GLY A 70 -8.62 0.72 -14.31
N TYR A 71 -7.71 0.02 -15.00
CA TYR A 71 -7.55 0.12 -16.46
C TYR A 71 -8.85 -0.12 -17.24
N GLY A 72 -9.78 -0.91 -16.69
CA GLY A 72 -11.06 -1.22 -17.32
C GLY A 72 -10.93 -2.21 -18.48
N ASP A 73 -9.79 -2.89 -18.58
CA ASP A 73 -9.51 -3.98 -19.52
C ASP A 73 -10.32 -5.24 -19.23
N MET A 74 -10.58 -5.50 -17.95
CA MET A 74 -11.40 -6.61 -17.48
C MET A 74 -12.36 -6.10 -16.41
N VAL A 75 -13.67 -6.34 -16.56
CA VAL A 75 -14.69 -5.86 -15.61
C VAL A 75 -15.77 -6.92 -15.41
N PRO A 76 -16.20 -7.21 -14.17
CA PRO A 76 -17.30 -8.15 -13.93
C PRO A 76 -18.61 -7.69 -14.56
N GLN A 77 -19.26 -8.61 -15.27
CA GLN A 77 -20.54 -8.36 -15.94
C GLN A 77 -21.74 -8.74 -15.06
N SER A 78 -21.56 -9.71 -14.15
CA SER A 78 -22.59 -10.12 -13.20
C SER A 78 -22.88 -9.04 -12.16
N PHE A 79 -24.15 -8.94 -11.75
CA PHE A 79 -24.56 -8.06 -10.66
C PHE A 79 -23.78 -8.34 -9.36
N LEU A 80 -23.61 -9.62 -9.02
CA LEU A 80 -22.83 -10.03 -7.84
C LEU A 80 -21.34 -9.70 -8.00
N GLY A 81 -20.79 -9.85 -9.21
CA GLY A 81 -19.40 -9.51 -9.51
C GLY A 81 -19.14 -8.01 -9.33
N ARG A 82 -20.06 -7.16 -9.79
CA ARG A 82 -19.97 -5.70 -9.62
C ARG A 82 -20.09 -5.27 -8.16
N LEU A 83 -21.02 -5.85 -7.40
CA LEU A 83 -21.13 -5.59 -5.95
C LEU A 83 -19.84 -5.98 -5.23
N SER A 84 -19.27 -7.12 -5.63
CA SER A 84 -17.99 -7.58 -5.11
C SER A 84 -16.86 -6.57 -5.44
N ALA A 85 -16.79 -6.05 -6.66
CA ALA A 85 -15.76 -5.08 -7.04
C ALA A 85 -15.80 -3.79 -6.18
N ILE A 86 -17.00 -3.32 -5.82
CA ILE A 86 -17.17 -2.17 -4.92
C ILE A 86 -16.59 -2.46 -3.53
N ILE A 87 -16.89 -3.64 -2.97
CA ILE A 87 -16.36 -4.05 -1.65
C ILE A 87 -14.83 -4.15 -1.71
N CYS A 88 -14.28 -4.74 -2.78
CA CYS A 88 -12.84 -4.86 -3.00
C CYS A 88 -12.14 -3.50 -3.05
N ALA A 89 -12.71 -2.53 -3.77
CA ALA A 89 -12.16 -1.18 -3.85
C ALA A 89 -12.10 -0.49 -2.48
N ASN A 90 -13.16 -0.61 -1.67
CA ASN A 90 -13.20 -0.06 -0.31
C ASN A 90 -12.13 -0.71 0.60
N ILE A 91 -11.97 -2.03 0.53
CA ILE A 91 -10.93 -2.74 1.28
C ILE A 91 -9.52 -2.27 0.86
N GLY A 92 -9.29 -2.06 -0.44
CA GLY A 92 -8.02 -1.54 -0.95
C GLY A 92 -7.67 -0.16 -0.39
N ILE A 93 -8.65 0.75 -0.36
CA ILE A 93 -8.48 2.10 0.19
C ILE A 93 -8.17 2.04 1.70
N LEU A 94 -8.92 1.23 2.46
CA LEU A 94 -8.67 1.06 3.89
C LEU A 94 -7.28 0.47 4.16
N ALA A 95 -6.84 -0.49 3.34
CA ALA A 95 -5.51 -1.09 3.47
C ALA A 95 -4.38 -0.07 3.21
N ILE A 96 -4.56 0.88 2.30
CA ILE A 96 -3.61 1.97 2.03
C ILE A 96 -3.69 3.08 3.10
N ALA A 97 -4.82 3.26 3.77
CA ALA A 97 -4.96 4.27 4.83
C ALA A 97 -4.19 3.93 6.11
N LEU A 98 -4.04 2.64 6.43
CA LEU A 98 -3.36 2.15 7.65
C LEU A 98 -1.83 2.42 7.73
N PRO A 99 -1.01 2.31 6.65
CA PRO A 99 0.43 2.63 6.72
C PRO A 99 0.75 4.10 6.94
N ILE A 100 -0.11 5.00 6.49
CA ILE A 100 0.22 6.42 6.40
C ILE A 100 0.56 6.99 7.79
N PRO A 101 -0.23 6.72 8.85
CA PRO A 101 0.12 7.08 10.21
C PRO A 101 1.44 6.46 10.69
N GLU A 102 1.67 5.15 10.46
CA GLU A 102 2.88 4.45 10.90
C GLU A 102 4.16 5.09 10.29
N ILE A 103 4.10 5.48 9.01
CA ILE A 103 5.20 6.17 8.33
C ILE A 103 5.40 7.58 8.94
N ILE A 104 4.32 8.29 9.23
CA ILE A 104 4.38 9.61 9.85
C ILE A 104 4.99 9.52 11.26
N ASP A 105 4.55 8.57 12.08
CA ASP A 105 5.03 8.37 13.45
C ASP A 105 6.54 8.09 13.46
N ARG A 106 7.01 7.20 12.57
CA ARG A 106 8.45 6.92 12.40
C ARG A 106 9.23 8.15 11.93
N PHE A 107 8.65 8.96 11.05
CA PHE A 107 9.28 10.21 10.61
C PHE A 107 9.35 11.24 11.74
N MET A 108 8.27 11.40 12.51
CA MET A 108 8.21 12.30 13.67
C MET A 108 9.21 11.89 14.75
N GLN A 109 9.31 10.59 15.06
CA GLN A 109 10.24 10.07 16.04
C GLN A 109 11.71 10.32 15.62
N ASN A 110 12.03 10.18 14.33
CA ASN A 110 13.37 10.47 13.83
C ASN A 110 13.70 11.98 13.83
N GLN A 111 12.70 12.86 13.63
CA GLN A 111 12.85 14.32 13.76
C GLN A 111 13.05 14.74 15.22
N GLU A 112 12.29 14.17 16.15
CA GLU A 112 12.36 14.48 17.59
C GLU A 112 13.72 14.10 18.20
N HIS A 113 14.34 13.01 17.72
CA HIS A 113 15.72 12.65 18.07
C HIS A 113 16.75 13.70 17.63
N HIS A 114 16.53 14.41 16.52
CA HIS A 114 17.40 15.50 16.10
C HIS A 114 17.20 16.75 16.97
N GLU A 115 15.97 17.09 17.36
CA GLU A 115 15.67 18.22 18.26
C GLU A 115 16.22 17.98 19.69
N THR A 116 16.03 16.77 20.25
CA THR A 116 16.55 16.42 21.58
C THR A 116 18.08 16.36 21.63
N MET A 117 18.75 15.85 20.59
CA MET A 117 20.22 15.93 20.51
C MET A 117 20.72 17.37 20.42
N VAL A 118 20.04 18.26 19.69
CA VAL A 118 20.40 19.68 19.62
C VAL A 118 20.21 20.35 20.98
N CYS A 119 19.12 20.08 21.70
CA CYS A 119 18.92 20.58 23.07
C CYS A 119 19.98 20.05 24.06
N PHE A 120 20.38 18.78 23.97
CA PHE A 120 21.47 18.22 24.80
C PHE A 120 22.83 18.85 24.47
N ILE A 121 23.13 19.07 23.19
CA ILE A 121 24.37 19.73 22.76
C ILE A 121 24.36 21.20 23.19
N PHE A 122 23.25 21.93 23.01
CA PHE A 122 23.11 23.32 23.47
C PHE A 122 23.20 23.44 24.99
N TRP A 123 22.56 22.53 25.74
CA TRP A 123 22.66 22.48 27.20
C TRP A 123 24.09 22.21 27.68
N ASN A 124 24.80 21.31 27.02
CA ASN A 124 26.20 20.98 27.34
C ASN A 124 27.22 22.01 26.81
N TYR A 125 26.80 22.95 25.95
CA TYR A 125 27.61 24.10 25.52
C TYR A 125 27.37 25.35 26.39
N LEU A 126 26.28 25.38 27.16
CA LEU A 126 25.93 26.47 28.07
C LEU A 126 26.40 26.23 29.52
N LEU A 127 26.96 25.05 29.81
CA LEU A 127 27.67 24.66 31.04
C LEU A 127 29.16 24.51 30.76
#